data_AF-A0A6M6JP55-F1
#
_entry.id   AF-A0A6M6JP55-F1
#
_cell.length_a   1.000
_cell.length_b   1.000
_cell.length_c   1.000
_cell.angle_alpha   90.00
_cell.angle_beta   90.00
_cell.angle_gamma   90.00
#
_symmetry.space_group_name_H-M   'P 1'
#
loop_
_entity.id
_entity.type
_entity.pdbx_description
1 polymer ?
#
loop_
_entity_poly.entity_id
_entity_poly.type
_entity_poly.pdbx_seq_one_letter_code
_entity_poly.pdbx_strand_id
1 'polypeptide(L)'
;MTGATSDDGVPLLVPPMVPSVTSGDPPTGSDWRVEVAWTGHRCIAYVHPPGPGREGRVRLLSGADNSMTHAYPEFSAPLLARCPPGGMVLDGTIVARGEEHAARPRLLKRRHSRYKPSEHDIAAVPVDLQVADLLFFDGHDTVGLPYRERRGLLEGLGLNGAPVWTTALFPATELGSIMRIAAAEGIDAFHARHLGARYRPGGRSKFWLRVPVQRTRQVVIGGWTPTDPHRPDTIGALLLGVPDGDRLRYVGRVGIGVDERRRLDADLRGSARDASPFTGPLPADAARHAVWVLPDLVGLVEFTGWVGGTRMRLPMWRGLARFEDLDDSQWAVPPVVTAPAPAPAPAAPEPAPPEPEKPPPPPETERRLEQHFVYNSLNTIAALIRTDPLRARELLFGFADLSRTADGPPESTLGRELETVRAYLAIEQARFGARLGVTTEVEQGVEPVPVPTMAVLSMVRDAVQRGIEPRREGGVLALSVRRVDAGCEVVVTAAAGEPAVLVLPTG
;
A
#
# COMPACT_ATOMS: atom_id res chain seq x y z
N MET A 1 -8.51 26.38 -17.15
CA MET A 1 -7.13 26.73 -17.53
C MET A 1 -7.17 27.67 -18.72
N THR A 2 -6.37 28.73 -18.75
CA THR A 2 -6.21 29.64 -19.91
C THR A 2 -4.93 29.33 -20.69
N GLY A 3 -4.48 28.07 -20.67
CA GLY A 3 -3.25 27.62 -21.34
C GLY A 3 -3.51 27.19 -22.78
N ALA A 4 -2.45 27.14 -23.58
CA ALA A 4 -2.51 26.62 -24.95
C ALA A 4 -2.95 25.15 -24.96
N THR A 5 -3.88 24.82 -25.87
CA THR A 5 -4.40 23.47 -26.13
C THR A 5 -3.86 22.96 -27.46
N SER A 6 -3.71 21.65 -27.61
CA SER A 6 -3.49 21.05 -28.93
C SER A 6 -4.77 21.08 -29.77
N ASP A 7 -4.64 20.77 -31.06
CA ASP A 7 -5.76 20.71 -32.01
C ASP A 7 -6.89 19.74 -31.59
N ASP A 8 -6.55 18.75 -30.77
CA ASP A 8 -7.48 17.78 -30.17
C ASP A 8 -8.08 18.24 -28.83
N GLY A 9 -7.87 19.50 -28.44
CA GLY A 9 -8.43 20.11 -27.24
C GLY A 9 -7.69 19.78 -25.93
N VAL A 10 -6.80 18.77 -25.94
CA VAL A 10 -6.01 18.41 -24.76
C VAL A 10 -5.04 19.54 -24.40
N PRO A 11 -4.88 19.91 -23.12
CA PRO A 11 -3.91 20.93 -22.72
C PRO A 11 -2.48 20.58 -23.12
N LEU A 12 -1.69 21.56 -23.59
CA LEU A 12 -0.27 21.35 -23.89
C LEU A 12 0.57 21.21 -22.62
N LEU A 13 0.19 21.89 -21.54
CA LEU A 13 0.90 21.83 -20.28
C LEU A 13 -0.01 22.16 -19.09
N VAL A 14 -0.01 21.29 -18.09
CA VAL A 14 -0.58 21.54 -16.76
C VAL A 14 0.56 21.51 -15.74
N PRO A 15 1.00 22.66 -15.21
CA PRO A 15 2.06 22.68 -14.22
C PRO A 15 1.66 21.90 -12.96
N PRO A 16 2.51 21.00 -12.45
CA PRO A 16 2.17 20.16 -11.33
C PRO A 16 1.96 20.95 -10.03
N MET A 17 0.88 20.66 -9.30
CA MET A 17 0.63 21.16 -7.94
C MET A 17 1.61 20.52 -6.93
N VAL A 18 2.00 21.19 -5.86
CA VAL A 18 2.99 20.66 -4.91
C VAL A 18 2.39 20.51 -3.50
N PRO A 19 2.62 19.39 -2.79
CA PRO A 19 2.18 19.25 -1.41
C PRO A 19 2.94 20.18 -0.46
N SER A 20 2.31 20.59 0.63
CA SER A 20 3.02 21.15 1.80
C SER A 20 3.51 20.01 2.69
N VAL A 21 4.65 20.17 3.38
CA VAL A 21 5.09 19.19 4.38
C VAL A 21 4.39 19.51 5.70
N THR A 22 3.76 18.51 6.32
CA THR A 22 3.15 18.68 7.65
C THR A 22 4.23 18.79 8.72
N SER A 23 4.14 19.80 9.59
CA SER A 23 5.07 20.05 10.69
C SER A 23 4.49 19.76 12.08
N GLY A 24 3.34 19.09 12.14
CA GLY A 24 2.61 18.76 13.36
C GLY A 24 1.73 17.52 13.17
N ASP A 25 0.66 17.39 13.95
CA ASP A 25 -0.23 16.24 13.85
C ASP A 25 -0.88 16.17 12.46
N PRO A 26 -1.04 14.95 11.90
CA PRO A 26 -1.72 14.79 10.63
C PRO A 26 -3.20 15.18 10.74
N PRO A 27 -3.83 15.57 9.62
CA PRO A 27 -5.26 15.87 9.62
C PRO A 27 -6.08 14.61 9.94
N THR A 28 -7.11 14.75 10.78
CA THR A 28 -7.97 13.65 11.26
C THR A 28 -9.42 13.76 10.81
N GLY A 29 -9.82 14.85 10.16
CA GLY A 29 -11.21 15.08 9.74
C GLY A 29 -11.69 14.11 8.65
N SER A 30 -12.99 13.78 8.66
CA SER A 30 -13.63 12.86 7.70
C SER A 30 -13.56 13.32 6.24
N ASP A 31 -13.30 14.60 5.99
CA ASP A 31 -13.07 15.16 4.66
C ASP A 31 -11.65 14.96 4.13
N TRP A 32 -10.77 14.32 4.91
CA TRP A 32 -9.43 13.97 4.48
C TRP A 32 -9.33 12.51 4.08
N ARG A 33 -8.57 12.26 3.02
CA ARG A 33 -8.13 10.93 2.61
C ARG A 33 -6.62 10.89 2.55
N VAL A 34 -6.06 9.70 2.74
CA VAL A 34 -4.62 9.46 2.70
C VAL A 34 -4.28 8.43 1.64
N GLU A 35 -3.22 8.68 0.89
CA GLU A 35 -2.64 7.76 -0.10
C GLU A 35 -1.15 7.58 0.22
N VAL A 36 -0.57 6.45 -0.14
CA VAL A 36 0.87 6.23 0.03
C VAL A 36 1.63 7.26 -0.81
N ALA A 37 2.67 7.88 -0.23
CA ALA A 37 3.50 8.81 -0.95
C ALA A 37 4.69 8.06 -1.58
N TRP A 38 4.42 7.48 -2.74
CA TRP A 38 5.36 6.70 -3.55
C TRP A 38 6.67 7.43 -3.85
N THR A 39 7.79 6.70 -3.84
CA THR A 39 9.11 7.24 -4.16
C THR A 39 9.44 6.98 -5.63
N GLY A 40 9.39 8.01 -6.46
CA GLY A 40 9.61 7.84 -7.89
C GLY A 40 9.76 9.15 -8.66
N HIS A 41 9.59 9.06 -9.98
CA HIS A 41 9.58 10.21 -10.86
C HIS A 41 8.15 10.68 -11.08
N ARG A 42 7.85 11.92 -10.71
CA ARG A 42 6.55 12.51 -11.02
C ARG A 42 6.33 12.54 -12.53
N CYS A 43 5.14 12.15 -12.97
CA CYS A 43 4.75 12.05 -14.36
C CYS A 43 3.38 12.68 -14.58
N ILE A 44 3.30 13.66 -15.48
CA ILE A 44 2.06 14.16 -16.06
C ILE A 44 1.87 13.47 -17.41
N ALA A 45 0.87 12.60 -17.51
CA ALA A 45 0.56 11.85 -18.72
C ALA A 45 -0.55 12.54 -19.51
N TYR A 46 -0.24 12.99 -20.73
CA TYR A 46 -1.18 13.58 -21.68
C TYR A 46 -1.53 12.51 -22.70
N VAL A 47 -2.80 12.10 -22.70
CA VAL A 47 -3.31 11.05 -23.58
C VAL A 47 -4.22 11.71 -24.59
N HIS A 48 -3.75 11.73 -25.83
CA HIS A 48 -4.48 12.30 -26.94
C HIS A 48 -5.25 11.19 -27.65
N PRO A 49 -6.55 11.40 -27.93
CA PRO A 49 -7.40 10.41 -28.56
C PRO A 49 -7.00 10.19 -30.03
N PRO A 50 -7.31 9.02 -30.60
CA PRO A 50 -7.27 8.86 -32.04
C PRO A 50 -8.32 9.78 -32.70
N GLY A 51 -8.03 10.24 -33.91
CA GLY A 51 -8.92 11.10 -34.70
C GLY A 51 -8.91 10.71 -36.18
N PRO A 52 -9.70 11.39 -37.03
CA PRO A 52 -9.73 11.12 -38.46
C PRO A 52 -8.32 11.22 -39.06
N GLY A 53 -7.76 10.09 -39.50
CA GLY A 53 -6.41 10.01 -40.06
C GLY A 53 -5.26 10.20 -39.07
N ARG A 54 -5.51 10.14 -37.75
CA ARG A 54 -4.50 10.32 -36.71
C ARG A 54 -4.59 9.24 -35.63
N GLU A 55 -3.48 8.57 -35.38
CA GLU A 55 -3.37 7.62 -34.27
C GLU A 55 -3.39 8.35 -32.92
N GLY A 56 -3.92 7.66 -31.90
CA GLY A 56 -3.83 8.13 -30.53
C GLY A 56 -2.36 8.19 -30.08
N ARG A 57 -2.01 9.17 -29.25
CA ARG A 57 -0.64 9.35 -28.77
C ARG A 57 -0.59 9.66 -27.29
N VAL A 58 0.46 9.19 -26.63
CA VAL A 58 0.74 9.48 -25.22
C VAL A 58 2.01 10.33 -25.14
N ARG A 59 1.97 11.37 -24.32
CA ARG A 59 3.12 12.18 -23.96
C ARG A 59 3.27 12.19 -22.45
N LEU A 60 4.46 11.86 -21.97
CA LEU A 60 4.78 11.81 -20.54
C LEU A 60 5.77 12.92 -20.23
N LEU A 61 5.42 13.80 -19.30
CA LEU A 61 6.30 14.86 -18.82
C LEU A 61 6.67 14.67 -17.35
N SER A 62 7.92 14.96 -17.02
CA SER A 62 8.38 15.02 -15.63
C SER A 62 7.72 16.18 -14.89
N GLY A 63 7.87 16.23 -13.56
CA GLY A 63 7.45 17.39 -12.77
C GLY A 63 8.17 18.71 -13.08
N ALA A 64 9.21 18.67 -13.93
CA ALA A 64 9.95 19.82 -14.44
C ALA A 64 9.81 19.95 -15.97
N ASP A 65 8.70 19.44 -16.53
CA ASP A 65 8.28 19.56 -17.93
C ASP A 65 9.19 18.88 -18.98
N ASN A 66 10.23 18.16 -18.55
CA ASN A 66 11.06 17.34 -19.44
C ASN A 66 10.27 16.14 -19.99
N SER A 67 10.37 15.88 -21.30
CA SER A 67 9.75 14.70 -21.90
C SER A 67 10.43 13.42 -21.44
N MET A 68 9.62 12.49 -20.96
CA MET A 68 10.01 11.14 -20.53
C MET A 68 9.36 10.07 -21.42
N THR A 69 8.63 10.48 -22.46
CA THR A 69 7.75 9.62 -23.27
C THR A 69 8.48 8.39 -23.82
N HIS A 70 9.62 8.59 -24.47
CA HIS A 70 10.38 7.48 -25.07
C HIS A 70 11.04 6.57 -24.04
N ALA A 71 11.30 7.08 -22.84
CA ALA A 71 11.85 6.26 -21.77
C ALA A 71 10.83 5.27 -21.24
N TYR A 72 9.51 5.46 -21.44
CA TYR A 72 8.49 4.56 -20.89
C TYR A 72 7.42 4.17 -21.91
N PRO A 73 7.79 3.46 -23.00
CA PRO A 73 6.84 3.05 -24.03
C PRO A 73 5.70 2.17 -23.51
N GLU A 74 5.94 1.39 -22.45
CA GLU A 74 5.01 0.42 -21.85
C GLU A 74 3.71 1.03 -21.29
N PHE A 75 3.68 2.35 -21.05
CA PHE A 75 2.47 3.03 -20.58
C PHE A 75 1.51 3.43 -21.71
N SER A 76 1.97 3.45 -22.97
CA SER A 76 1.20 4.02 -24.08
C SER A 76 -0.09 3.25 -24.37
N ALA A 77 0.01 1.93 -24.56
CA ALA A 77 -1.14 1.10 -24.90
C ALA A 77 -2.20 1.04 -23.78
N PRO A 78 -1.84 0.81 -22.49
CA PRO A 78 -2.81 0.83 -21.39
C PRO A 78 -3.53 2.17 -21.23
N LEU A 79 -2.82 3.29 -21.43
CA LEU A 79 -3.41 4.62 -21.33
C LEU A 79 -4.35 4.92 -22.50
N LEU A 80 -3.96 4.57 -23.74
CA LEU A 80 -4.81 4.75 -24.92
C LEU A 80 -6.09 3.90 -24.84
N ALA A 81 -5.99 2.68 -24.30
CA ALA A 81 -7.14 1.80 -24.13
C ALA A 81 -8.22 2.37 -23.19
N ARG A 82 -7.87 3.32 -22.32
CA ARG A 82 -8.79 4.00 -21.39
C ARG A 82 -9.03 5.47 -21.74
N CYS A 83 -8.53 5.91 -22.90
CA CYS A 83 -8.65 7.30 -23.33
C CYS A 83 -10.08 7.60 -23.78
N PRO A 84 -10.74 8.64 -23.23
CA PRO A 84 -12.03 9.08 -23.74
C PRO A 84 -11.88 9.82 -25.09
N PRO A 85 -12.97 10.01 -25.87
CA PRO A 85 -12.92 10.67 -27.18
C PRO A 85 -12.31 12.07 -27.17
N GLY A 86 -12.48 12.83 -26.09
CA GLY A 86 -11.90 14.15 -25.91
C GLY A 86 -10.52 14.16 -25.24
N GLY A 87 -9.92 13.00 -24.96
CA GLY A 87 -8.60 12.89 -24.33
C GLY A 87 -8.58 13.04 -22.80
N MET A 88 -7.42 12.80 -22.19
CA MET A 88 -7.26 12.94 -20.74
C MET A 88 -5.85 13.39 -20.32
N VAL A 89 -5.75 14.00 -19.15
CA VAL A 89 -4.47 14.35 -18.51
C VAL A 89 -4.44 13.82 -17.08
N LEU A 90 -3.42 13.04 -16.74
CA LEU A 90 -3.26 12.35 -15.46
C LEU A 90 -2.02 12.87 -14.70
N ASP A 91 -2.10 12.99 -13.38
CA ASP A 91 -0.97 13.28 -12.48
C ASP A 91 -0.64 12.03 -11.66
N GLY A 92 0.62 11.60 -11.71
CA GLY A 92 1.05 10.37 -11.06
C GLY A 92 2.54 10.31 -10.79
N THR A 93 2.98 9.14 -10.33
CA THR A 93 4.37 8.82 -10.00
C THR A 93 4.77 7.52 -10.68
N ILE A 94 5.84 7.56 -11.46
CA ILE A 94 6.48 6.36 -12.00
C ILE A 94 7.38 5.77 -10.91
N VAL A 95 7.13 4.52 -10.56
CA VAL A 95 7.88 3.74 -9.57
C VAL A 95 8.57 2.56 -10.24
N ALA A 96 9.74 2.15 -9.73
CA ALA A 96 10.36 0.89 -10.11
C ALA A 96 9.94 -0.19 -9.11
N ARG A 97 9.54 -1.36 -9.62
CA ARG A 97 9.15 -2.48 -8.76
C ARG A 97 10.34 -2.97 -7.93
N GLY A 98 10.11 -3.22 -6.64
CA GLY A 98 11.13 -3.53 -5.64
C GLY A 98 11.88 -2.33 -5.08
N GLU A 99 11.59 -1.10 -5.53
CA GLU A 99 12.15 0.16 -5.00
C GLU A 99 11.07 1.23 -4.74
N GLU A 100 9.81 0.84 -4.63
CA GLU A 100 8.63 1.71 -4.52
C GLU A 100 8.69 2.69 -3.34
N HIS A 101 9.40 2.28 -2.28
CA HIS A 101 9.61 3.05 -1.06
C HIS A 101 11.10 3.34 -0.79
N ALA A 102 12.00 2.96 -1.69
CA ALA A 102 13.43 3.15 -1.50
C ALA A 102 13.79 4.63 -1.47
N ALA A 103 14.46 5.10 -0.41
CA ALA A 103 14.89 6.50 -0.28
C ALA A 103 15.77 7.00 -1.45
N ARG A 104 16.43 6.08 -2.17
CA ARG A 104 17.24 6.36 -3.37
C ARG A 104 17.00 5.26 -4.41
N PRO A 105 15.98 5.39 -5.29
CA PRO A 105 15.63 4.34 -6.24
C PRO A 105 16.65 4.25 -7.38
N ARG A 106 17.60 3.31 -7.27
CA ARG A 106 18.71 3.14 -8.22
C ARG A 106 18.26 2.48 -9.51
N LEU A 107 17.33 1.52 -9.42
CA LEU A 107 16.73 0.85 -10.58
C LEU A 107 15.97 1.86 -11.43
N LEU A 108 15.15 2.72 -10.80
CA LEU A 108 14.42 3.75 -11.52
C LEU A 108 15.36 4.74 -12.22
N LYS A 109 16.43 5.17 -11.55
CA LYS A 109 17.44 6.05 -12.15
C LYS A 109 18.12 5.39 -13.35
N ARG A 110 18.50 4.11 -13.23
CA ARG A 110 19.08 3.31 -14.34
C ARG A 110 18.11 3.26 -15.52
N ARG A 111 16.84 2.94 -15.24
CA ARG A 111 15.77 2.82 -16.22
C ARG A 111 15.48 4.14 -16.95
N HIS A 112 15.40 5.25 -16.22
CA HIS A 112 15.18 6.59 -16.78
C HIS A 112 16.33 7.06 -17.68
N SER A 113 17.56 6.68 -17.37
CA SER A 113 18.74 7.09 -18.14
C SER A 113 18.78 6.48 -19.56
N ARG A 114 17.90 5.51 -19.85
CA ARG A 114 17.71 4.91 -21.19
C ARG A 114 16.62 5.67 -21.94
N TYR A 115 17.00 6.49 -22.93
CA TYR A 115 16.04 7.28 -23.72
C TYR A 115 15.05 6.42 -24.51
N LYS A 116 15.49 5.29 -25.06
CA LYS A 116 14.65 4.28 -25.74
C LYS A 116 15.09 2.89 -25.27
N PRO A 117 14.50 2.35 -24.20
CA PRO A 117 14.88 1.07 -23.63
C PRO A 117 14.56 -0.07 -24.61
N SER A 118 15.40 -1.11 -24.64
CA SER A 118 15.06 -2.38 -25.29
C SER A 118 14.02 -3.15 -24.45
N GLU A 119 13.40 -4.17 -25.04
CA GLU A 119 12.53 -5.09 -24.28
C GLU A 119 13.26 -5.72 -23.09
N HIS A 120 14.56 -6.01 -23.24
CA HIS A 120 15.40 -6.50 -22.15
C HIS A 120 15.58 -5.46 -21.02
N ASP A 121 15.81 -4.18 -21.36
CA ASP A 121 15.91 -3.11 -20.35
C ASP A 121 14.57 -2.93 -19.59
N ILE A 122 13.43 -3.06 -20.28
CA ILE A 122 12.08 -3.00 -19.69
C ILE A 122 11.85 -4.19 -18.75
N ALA A 123 12.14 -5.41 -19.20
CA ALA A 123 11.98 -6.62 -18.39
C ALA A 123 12.90 -6.62 -17.16
N ALA A 124 14.12 -6.07 -17.28
CA ALA A 124 15.09 -6.00 -16.19
C ALA A 124 14.76 -4.97 -15.12
N VAL A 125 13.96 -3.94 -15.44
CA VAL A 125 13.43 -2.98 -14.46
C VAL A 125 11.97 -2.67 -14.80
N PRO A 126 11.03 -3.52 -14.35
CA PRO A 126 9.62 -3.23 -14.45
C PRO A 126 9.29 -1.95 -13.69
N VAL A 127 8.52 -1.08 -14.32
CA VAL A 127 8.03 0.15 -13.72
C VAL A 127 6.51 0.20 -13.79
N ASP A 128 5.91 0.90 -12.84
CA ASP A 128 4.48 1.19 -12.84
C ASP A 128 4.25 2.70 -12.76
N LEU A 129 3.20 3.17 -13.43
CA LEU A 129 2.66 4.51 -13.28
C LEU A 129 1.50 4.45 -12.27
N GLN A 130 1.77 4.97 -11.08
CA GLN A 130 0.77 5.16 -10.04
C GLN A 130 0.06 6.50 -10.26
N VAL A 131 -1.23 6.47 -10.62
CA VAL A 131 -2.03 7.67 -10.92
C VAL A 131 -2.79 8.15 -9.68
N ALA A 132 -2.68 9.44 -9.36
CA ALA A 132 -3.23 10.03 -8.14
C ALA A 132 -4.30 11.10 -8.41
N ASP A 133 -4.28 11.74 -9.59
CA ASP A 133 -5.23 12.79 -9.95
C ASP A 133 -5.53 12.81 -11.45
N LEU A 134 -6.69 13.38 -11.81
CA LEU A 134 -7.17 13.57 -13.18
C LEU A 134 -7.36 15.08 -13.39
N LEU A 135 -6.61 15.66 -14.32
CA LEU A 135 -6.49 17.10 -14.55
C LEU A 135 -7.28 17.60 -15.76
N PHE A 136 -7.66 16.68 -16.65
CA PHE A 136 -8.50 16.94 -17.81
C PHE A 136 -9.16 15.64 -18.24
N PHE A 137 -10.43 15.69 -18.63
CA PHE A 137 -11.20 14.52 -19.01
C PHE A 137 -12.23 14.89 -20.08
N ASP A 138 -12.16 14.19 -21.22
CA ASP A 138 -13.15 14.22 -22.29
C ASP A 138 -13.54 15.65 -22.72
N GLY A 139 -12.54 16.45 -23.09
CA GLY A 139 -12.75 17.84 -23.53
C GLY A 139 -12.88 18.87 -22.40
N HIS A 140 -12.92 18.44 -21.13
CA HIS A 140 -13.20 19.32 -20.00
C HIS A 140 -12.03 19.40 -19.01
N ASP A 141 -11.73 20.62 -18.57
CA ASP A 141 -10.79 20.88 -17.47
C ASP A 141 -11.40 20.45 -16.13
N THR A 142 -10.71 19.55 -15.42
CA THR A 142 -11.16 19.07 -14.11
C THR A 142 -10.46 19.77 -12.95
N VAL A 143 -9.41 20.59 -13.17
CA VAL A 143 -8.61 21.20 -12.07
C VAL A 143 -9.45 22.08 -11.14
N GLY A 144 -10.54 22.65 -11.68
CA GLY A 144 -11.51 23.43 -10.94
C GLY A 144 -12.41 22.59 -10.03
N LEU A 145 -12.60 21.31 -10.30
CA LEU A 145 -13.47 20.45 -9.50
C LEU A 145 -12.86 20.14 -8.13
N PRO A 146 -13.67 19.89 -7.08
CA PRO A 146 -13.22 19.28 -5.83
C PRO A 146 -12.49 17.96 -6.06
N TYR A 147 -11.50 17.64 -5.22
CA TYR A 147 -10.72 16.40 -5.33
C TYR A 147 -11.60 15.14 -5.33
N ARG A 148 -12.70 15.13 -4.55
CA ARG A 148 -13.68 14.04 -4.56
C ARG A 148 -14.21 13.73 -5.95
N GLU A 149 -14.57 14.76 -6.73
CA GLU A 149 -15.13 14.60 -8.07
C GLU A 149 -14.06 14.16 -9.07
N ARG A 150 -12.88 14.80 -9.05
CA ARG A 150 -11.74 14.38 -9.90
C ARG A 150 -11.35 12.93 -9.63
N ARG A 151 -11.39 12.54 -8.36
CA ARG A 151 -11.07 11.19 -7.92
C ARG A 151 -12.11 10.17 -8.37
N GLY A 152 -13.40 10.47 -8.26
CA GLY A 152 -14.47 9.61 -8.77
C GLY A 152 -14.35 9.39 -10.29
N LEU A 153 -14.06 10.45 -11.04
CA LEU A 153 -13.77 10.34 -12.48
C LEU A 153 -12.53 9.47 -12.76
N LEU A 154 -11.45 9.65 -12.01
CA LEU A 154 -10.24 8.83 -12.12
C LEU A 154 -10.50 7.35 -11.85
N GLU A 155 -11.25 7.02 -10.80
CA GLU A 155 -11.63 5.65 -10.47
C GLU A 155 -12.52 5.04 -11.56
N GLY A 156 -13.42 5.84 -12.14
CA GLY A 156 -14.26 5.44 -13.28
C GLY A 156 -13.50 5.01 -14.54
N LEU A 157 -12.23 5.42 -14.70
CA LEU A 157 -11.38 4.94 -15.80
C LEU A 157 -11.02 3.44 -15.69
N GLY A 158 -11.11 2.86 -14.49
CA GLY A 158 -10.78 1.45 -14.24
C GLY A 158 -9.29 1.12 -14.41
N LEU A 159 -8.41 2.05 -14.06
CA LEU A 159 -6.95 1.84 -14.01
C LEU A 159 -6.58 1.01 -12.77
N ASN A 160 -6.78 -0.30 -12.82
CA ASN A 160 -6.63 -1.20 -11.67
C ASN A 160 -5.45 -2.20 -11.80
N GLY A 161 -4.71 -2.12 -12.90
CA GLY A 161 -3.75 -3.14 -13.32
C GLY A 161 -2.34 -2.60 -13.50
N ALA A 162 -1.35 -3.50 -13.47
CA ALA A 162 -0.04 -3.13 -14.00
C ALA A 162 -0.15 -2.92 -15.53
N PRO A 163 0.65 -2.01 -16.12
CA PRO A 163 1.64 -1.15 -15.49
C PRO A 163 1.08 0.24 -15.11
N VAL A 164 -0.22 0.48 -15.20
CA VAL A 164 -0.86 1.79 -14.90
C VAL A 164 -2.05 1.61 -13.98
N TRP A 165 -1.94 2.10 -12.75
CA TRP A 165 -2.96 1.89 -11.73
C TRP A 165 -3.18 3.11 -10.84
N THR A 166 -4.41 3.26 -10.36
CA THR A 166 -4.83 4.33 -9.47
C THR A 166 -4.45 3.98 -8.01
N THR A 167 -3.81 4.89 -7.27
CA THR A 167 -3.47 4.60 -5.84
C THR A 167 -4.70 4.43 -5.00
N ALA A 168 -4.67 3.53 -4.03
CA ALA A 168 -5.70 3.43 -3.00
C ALA A 168 -5.78 4.72 -2.15
N LEU A 169 -7.00 5.05 -1.73
CA LEU A 169 -7.29 6.10 -0.76
C LEU A 169 -7.89 5.49 0.49
N PHE A 170 -7.34 5.87 1.64
CA PHE A 170 -7.81 5.45 2.95
C PHE A 170 -8.39 6.64 3.71
N PRO A 171 -9.34 6.44 4.64
CA PRO A 171 -9.77 7.48 5.56
C PRO A 171 -8.61 8.00 6.41
N ALA A 172 -8.50 9.32 6.57
CA ALA A 172 -7.46 9.90 7.43
C ALA A 172 -7.63 9.51 8.92
N THR A 173 -8.84 9.12 9.32
CA THR A 173 -9.14 8.56 10.65
C THR A 173 -8.39 7.26 10.94
N GLU A 174 -8.01 6.51 9.91
CA GLU A 174 -7.26 5.26 10.03
C GLU A 174 -5.74 5.45 9.95
N LEU A 175 -5.28 6.67 9.65
CA LEU A 175 -3.88 6.95 9.36
C LEU A 175 -2.95 6.50 10.50
N GLY A 176 -3.33 6.68 11.76
CA GLY A 176 -2.51 6.24 12.90
C GLY A 176 -2.28 4.72 12.94
N SER A 177 -3.29 3.92 12.58
CA SER A 177 -3.17 2.46 12.47
C SER A 177 -2.37 2.07 11.24
N ILE A 178 -2.61 2.74 10.11
CA ILE A 178 -1.88 2.50 8.86
C ILE A 178 -0.39 2.82 9.03
N MET A 179 -0.03 3.92 9.71
CA MET A 179 1.36 4.32 9.91
C MET A 179 2.18 3.29 10.69
N ARG A 180 1.57 2.59 11.66
CA ARG A 180 2.25 1.52 12.41
C ARG A 180 2.67 0.37 11.51
N ILE A 181 1.81 -0.03 10.57
CA ILE A 181 2.10 -1.08 9.58
C ILE A 181 3.09 -0.55 8.53
N ALA A 182 2.84 0.66 8.03
CA ALA A 182 3.63 1.31 7.00
C ALA A 182 5.11 1.49 7.38
N ALA A 183 5.38 1.75 8.67
CA ALA A 183 6.74 1.84 9.18
C ALA A 183 7.53 0.53 9.01
N ALA A 184 6.87 -0.63 9.21
CA ALA A 184 7.48 -1.95 9.03
C ALA A 184 7.72 -2.28 7.55
N GLU A 185 6.83 -1.83 6.66
CA GLU A 185 6.91 -2.02 5.20
C GLU A 185 7.85 -1.02 4.49
N GLY A 186 8.58 -0.20 5.24
CA GLY A 186 9.54 0.77 4.68
C GLY A 186 8.89 2.00 4.03
N ILE A 187 7.58 2.18 4.15
CA ILE A 187 6.88 3.38 3.66
C ILE A 187 7.32 4.59 4.47
N ASP A 188 7.77 5.64 3.78
CA ASP A 188 8.35 6.83 4.40
C ASP A 188 7.36 7.97 4.62
N ALA A 189 6.25 8.01 3.88
CA ALA A 189 5.25 9.05 3.99
C ALA A 189 3.92 8.67 3.34
N PHE A 190 2.88 9.42 3.72
CA PHE A 190 1.58 9.48 3.07
C PHE A 190 1.35 10.87 2.48
N HIS A 191 0.49 10.96 1.47
CA HIS A 191 -0.13 12.21 1.08
C HIS A 191 -1.53 12.27 1.67
N ALA A 192 -1.82 13.30 2.46
CA ALA A 192 -3.18 13.62 2.89
C ALA A 192 -3.80 14.63 1.93
N ARG A 193 -5.01 14.35 1.45
CA ARG A 193 -5.77 15.14 0.49
C ARG A 193 -7.12 15.51 1.08
N HIS A 194 -7.46 16.80 1.06
CA HIS A 194 -8.80 17.24 1.43
C HIS A 194 -9.75 17.04 0.23
N LEU A 195 -10.85 16.31 0.44
CA LEU A 195 -11.83 15.94 -0.60
C LEU A 195 -12.47 17.16 -1.28
N GLY A 196 -12.69 18.25 -0.54
CA GLY A 196 -13.21 19.52 -1.08
C GLY A 196 -12.20 20.38 -1.85
N ALA A 197 -10.92 19.99 -1.93
CA ALA A 197 -9.88 20.88 -2.45
C ALA A 197 -9.74 20.82 -3.98
N ARG A 198 -9.60 22.00 -4.59
CA ARG A 198 -9.30 22.16 -6.03
C ARG A 198 -7.83 21.91 -6.31
N TYR A 199 -7.52 21.48 -7.53
CA TYR A 199 -6.14 21.38 -7.99
C TYR A 199 -5.59 22.79 -8.26
N ARG A 200 -4.34 23.05 -7.88
CA ARG A 200 -3.69 24.35 -8.07
C ARG A 200 -2.48 24.18 -8.97
N PRO A 201 -2.64 24.31 -10.31
CA PRO A 201 -1.52 24.14 -11.23
C PRO A 201 -0.34 25.02 -10.84
N GLY A 202 0.85 24.42 -10.70
CA GLY A 202 2.11 25.08 -10.30
C GLY A 202 2.15 25.62 -8.87
N GLY A 203 1.04 25.52 -8.13
CA GLY A 203 0.88 26.07 -6.80
C GLY A 203 1.18 25.05 -5.70
N ARG A 204 1.63 25.55 -4.55
CA ARG A 204 1.64 24.79 -3.30
C ARG A 204 0.27 24.85 -2.63
N SER A 205 -0.14 23.78 -1.95
CA SER A 205 -1.42 23.73 -1.25
C SER A 205 -1.30 23.25 0.18
N LYS A 206 -2.07 23.88 1.07
CA LYS A 206 -2.29 23.41 2.45
C LYS A 206 -3.32 22.28 2.55
N PHE A 207 -3.98 21.95 1.44
CA PHE A 207 -4.99 20.88 1.34
C PHE A 207 -4.46 19.62 0.65
N TRP A 208 -3.18 19.62 0.30
CA TRP A 208 -2.41 18.45 -0.06
C TRP A 208 -1.15 18.46 0.80
N LEU A 209 -1.08 17.54 1.74
CA LEU A 209 -0.03 17.48 2.73
C LEU A 209 0.81 16.21 2.54
N ARG A 210 2.13 16.33 2.60
CA ARG A 210 3.02 15.19 2.78
C ARG A 210 3.19 14.97 4.28
N VAL A 211 2.72 13.82 4.74
CA VAL A 211 2.77 13.37 6.14
C VAL A 211 3.84 12.30 6.26
N PRO A 212 5.02 12.60 6.83
CA PRO A 212 6.05 11.59 7.06
C PRO A 212 5.55 10.48 7.98
N VAL A 213 5.95 9.23 7.71
CA VAL A 213 5.75 8.14 8.67
C VAL A 213 6.70 8.36 9.82
N GLN A 214 6.12 8.69 10.98
CA GLN A 214 6.83 8.82 12.24
C GLN A 214 7.24 7.42 12.70
N ARG A 215 8.52 7.27 13.00
CA ARG A 215 9.10 6.04 13.55
C ARG A 215 9.54 6.34 14.95
N THR A 216 9.02 5.60 15.92
CA THR A 216 9.52 5.65 17.29
C THR A 216 10.52 4.52 17.48
N ARG A 217 11.61 4.80 18.18
CA ARG A 217 12.62 3.81 18.49
C ARG A 217 13.22 4.04 19.86
N GLN A 218 13.46 2.94 20.58
CA GLN A 218 14.25 2.93 21.79
C GLN A 218 15.73 3.17 21.47
N VAL A 219 16.35 4.04 22.25
CA VAL A 219 17.76 4.40 22.13
C VAL A 219 18.38 4.47 23.51
N VAL A 220 19.66 4.14 23.59
CA VAL A 220 20.46 4.31 24.80
C VAL A 220 21.21 5.63 24.71
N ILE A 221 21.22 6.39 25.79
CA ILE A 221 22.04 7.61 25.90
C ILE A 221 23.49 7.18 26.14
N GLY A 222 24.39 7.48 25.21
CA GLY A 222 25.83 7.22 25.35
C GLY A 222 26.66 8.46 25.67
N GLY A 223 26.05 9.64 25.64
CA GLY A 223 26.70 10.89 26.00
C GLY A 223 25.82 12.09 25.70
N TRP A 224 26.36 13.28 25.87
CA TRP A 224 25.70 14.52 25.52
C TRP A 224 26.71 15.59 25.10
N THR A 225 26.25 16.59 24.36
CA THR A 225 27.04 17.78 24.01
C THR A 225 26.47 19.02 24.69
N PRO A 226 27.32 19.95 25.16
CA PRO A 226 26.86 21.17 25.79
C PRO A 226 26.23 22.12 24.77
N THR A 227 25.36 23.02 25.26
CA THR A 227 24.79 24.10 24.43
C THR A 227 25.88 25.08 24.02
N ASP A 228 26.81 25.37 24.93
CA ASP A 228 28.00 26.19 24.68
C ASP A 228 29.26 25.34 24.98
N PRO A 229 30.11 25.07 23.97
CA PRO A 229 31.37 24.36 24.17
C PRO A 229 32.32 24.99 25.20
N HIS A 230 32.20 26.29 25.44
CA HIS A 230 33.02 27.03 26.41
C HIS A 230 32.39 27.07 27.80
N ARG A 231 31.11 26.68 27.94
CA ARG A 231 30.36 26.59 29.19
C ARG A 231 29.58 25.27 29.24
N PRO A 232 30.22 24.16 29.66
CA PRO A 232 29.63 22.83 29.64
C PRO A 232 28.62 22.57 30.79
N ASP A 233 28.02 23.62 31.32
CA ASP A 233 27.03 23.56 32.40
C ASP A 233 25.63 23.18 31.90
N THR A 234 25.38 23.32 30.60
CA THR A 234 24.04 23.14 30.03
C THR A 234 24.03 22.07 28.95
N ILE A 235 23.31 20.97 29.19
CA ILE A 235 23.07 19.93 28.18
C ILE A 235 22.36 20.55 26.97
N GLY A 236 22.97 20.43 25.79
CA GLY A 236 22.40 20.90 24.52
C GLY A 236 21.70 19.78 23.75
N ALA A 237 22.41 18.68 23.54
CA ALA A 237 21.90 17.51 22.82
C ALA A 237 22.40 16.20 23.43
N LEU A 238 21.59 15.15 23.34
CA LEU A 238 21.97 13.79 23.69
C LEU A 238 22.60 13.09 22.49
N LEU A 239 23.61 12.26 22.74
CA LEU A 239 24.24 11.36 21.78
C LEU A 239 23.64 9.97 21.99
N LEU A 240 23.08 9.42 20.91
CA LEU A 240 22.20 8.26 20.98
C LEU A 240 22.83 7.05 20.30
N GLY A 241 22.64 5.89 20.91
CA GLY A 241 23.07 4.61 20.37
C GLY A 241 22.01 3.53 20.46
N VAL A 242 22.25 2.44 19.75
CA VAL A 242 21.55 1.16 19.96
C VAL A 242 22.59 0.11 20.38
N PRO A 243 22.24 -0.85 21.25
CA PRO A 243 23.15 -1.90 21.68
C PRO A 243 23.77 -2.65 20.50
N ASP A 244 25.08 -2.85 20.55
CA ASP A 244 25.89 -3.59 19.57
C ASP A 244 26.98 -4.34 20.35
N GLY A 245 26.63 -5.52 20.87
CA GLY A 245 27.44 -6.24 21.84
C GLY A 245 27.48 -5.50 23.19
N ASP A 246 28.69 -5.25 23.70
CA ASP A 246 28.97 -4.49 24.93
C ASP A 246 29.05 -2.97 24.71
N ARG A 247 28.89 -2.52 23.47
CA ARG A 247 29.01 -1.12 23.05
C ARG A 247 27.74 -0.61 22.40
N LEU A 248 27.75 0.66 22.04
CA LEU A 248 26.67 1.32 21.33
C LEU A 248 27.02 1.62 19.87
N ARG A 249 26.15 1.25 18.94
CA ARG A 249 26.21 1.77 17.57
C ARG A 249 25.57 3.16 17.52
N TYR A 250 26.32 4.18 17.12
CA TYR A 250 25.83 5.55 17.06
C TYR A 250 24.70 5.72 16.02
N VAL A 251 23.55 6.21 16.46
CA VAL A 251 22.36 6.41 15.62
C VAL A 251 21.94 7.88 15.48
N GLY A 252 22.63 8.81 16.15
CA GLY A 252 22.43 10.24 15.95
C GLY A 252 22.49 11.06 17.22
N ARG A 253 22.14 12.34 17.08
CA ARG A 253 22.04 13.28 18.18
C ARG A 253 20.67 13.95 18.19
N VAL A 254 20.15 14.26 19.38
CA VAL A 254 18.84 14.91 19.52
C VAL A 254 18.91 16.05 20.53
N GLY A 255 18.32 17.19 20.17
CA GLY A 255 18.16 18.30 21.10
C GLY A 255 17.06 17.98 22.12
N ILE A 256 17.24 18.44 23.35
CA ILE A 256 16.23 18.29 24.42
C ILE A 256 15.79 19.65 24.96
N GLY A 257 14.51 19.73 25.36
CA GLY A 257 13.91 20.93 25.93
C GLY A 257 14.38 21.23 27.35
N VAL A 258 14.05 22.42 27.87
CA VAL A 258 14.54 22.91 29.18
C VAL A 258 14.13 22.01 30.33
N ASP A 259 12.88 21.56 30.36
CA ASP A 259 12.38 20.71 31.45
C ASP A 259 13.07 19.35 31.47
N GLU A 260 13.29 18.78 30.28
CA GLU A 260 13.95 17.49 30.15
C GLU A 260 15.43 17.56 30.53
N ARG A 261 16.12 18.67 30.20
CA ARG A 261 17.49 18.92 30.67
C ARG A 261 17.56 18.86 32.18
N ARG A 262 16.63 19.52 32.88
CA ARG A 262 16.61 19.54 34.35
C ARG A 262 16.39 18.15 34.95
N ARG A 263 15.55 17.33 34.31
CA ARG A 263 15.28 15.95 34.75
C ARG A 263 16.50 15.05 34.60
N LEU A 264 17.23 15.18 33.49
CA LEU A 264 18.35 14.30 33.15
C LEU A 264 19.71 14.75 33.72
N ASP A 265 19.84 15.99 34.19
CA ASP A 265 21.14 16.58 34.53
C ASP A 265 21.90 15.79 35.61
N ALA A 266 21.23 15.44 36.72
CA ALA A 266 21.86 14.72 37.83
C ALA A 266 22.32 13.32 37.41
N ASP A 267 21.46 12.57 36.71
CA ASP A 267 21.76 11.20 36.26
C ASP A 267 22.89 11.19 35.24
N LEU A 268 22.86 12.07 34.23
CA LEU A 268 23.89 12.14 33.19
C LEU A 268 25.24 12.62 33.73
N ARG A 269 25.26 13.53 34.71
CA ARG A 269 26.51 13.97 35.35
C ARG A 269 27.06 12.91 36.30
N GLY A 270 26.20 12.24 37.05
CA GLY A 270 26.59 11.16 37.98
C GLY A 270 27.13 9.91 37.26
N SER A 271 26.76 9.72 35.99
CA SER A 271 27.16 8.58 35.16
C SER A 271 28.34 8.87 34.22
N ALA A 272 29.00 10.03 34.34
CA ALA A 272 30.07 10.45 33.43
C ALA A 272 31.22 9.43 33.33
N ARG A 273 31.81 9.31 32.13
CA ARG A 273 32.93 8.42 31.80
C ARG A 273 33.97 9.11 30.92
N ASP A 274 35.22 8.67 31.01
CA ASP A 274 36.30 9.16 30.16
C ASP A 274 36.24 8.56 28.74
N ALA A 275 35.83 7.30 28.65
CA ALA A 275 35.80 6.56 27.39
C ALA A 275 34.41 6.62 26.72
N SER A 276 34.42 6.77 25.40
CA SER A 276 33.21 6.67 24.58
C SER A 276 32.61 5.27 24.65
N PRO A 277 31.29 5.12 24.94
CA PRO A 277 30.61 3.83 24.90
C PRO A 277 30.30 3.38 23.46
N PHE A 278 30.57 4.21 22.46
CA PHE A 278 30.21 3.90 21.08
C PHE A 278 31.25 3.03 20.37
N THR A 279 30.79 2.25 19.39
CA THR A 279 31.62 1.50 18.45
C THR A 279 32.13 2.41 17.35
N GLY A 280 33.45 2.49 17.21
CA GLY A 280 34.11 3.30 16.17
C GLY A 280 34.04 4.81 16.40
N PRO A 281 34.62 5.60 15.47
CA PRO A 281 34.65 7.05 15.58
C PRO A 281 33.29 7.68 15.26
N LEU A 282 32.88 8.66 16.08
CA LEU A 282 31.71 9.50 15.81
C LEU A 282 32.05 10.62 14.81
N PRO A 283 31.04 11.23 14.14
CA PRO A 283 31.23 12.48 13.42
C PRO A 283 31.94 13.52 14.28
N ALA A 284 32.90 14.25 13.69
CA ALA A 284 33.78 15.16 14.44
C ALA A 284 33.01 16.24 15.22
N ASP A 285 31.87 16.70 14.70
CA ASP A 285 31.01 17.69 15.35
C ASP A 285 30.24 17.12 16.55
N ALA A 286 29.98 15.80 16.57
CA ALA A 286 29.39 15.11 17.72
C ALA A 286 30.44 14.77 18.78
N ALA A 287 31.65 14.37 18.37
CA ALA A 287 32.70 13.91 19.29
C ALA A 287 33.45 15.02 20.02
N ARG A 288 33.68 16.17 19.37
CA ARG A 288 34.64 17.21 19.83
C ARG A 288 34.38 17.75 21.24
N HIS A 289 33.12 17.83 21.66
CA HIS A 289 32.71 18.37 22.96
C HIS A 289 31.76 17.41 23.69
N ALA A 290 31.82 16.13 23.37
CA ALA A 290 31.00 15.13 24.00
C ALA A 290 31.44 14.90 25.44
N VAL A 291 30.46 14.80 26.33
CA VAL A 291 30.61 14.21 27.66
C VAL A 291 30.02 12.81 27.58
N TRP A 292 30.83 11.79 27.79
CA TRP A 292 30.40 10.40 27.72
C TRP A 292 29.75 9.98 29.05
N VAL A 293 28.77 9.09 28.97
CA VAL A 293 28.06 8.58 30.14
C VAL A 293 27.98 7.06 30.09
N LEU A 294 27.66 6.45 31.24
CA LEU A 294 27.30 5.04 31.30
C LEU A 294 26.05 4.79 30.44
N PRO A 295 26.04 3.77 29.56
CA PRO A 295 24.93 3.53 28.64
C PRO A 295 23.80 2.73 29.31
N ASP A 296 23.18 3.29 30.35
CA ASP A 296 22.12 2.65 31.14
C ASP A 296 20.74 3.33 31.01
N LEU A 297 20.71 4.59 30.58
CA LEU A 297 19.47 5.33 30.36
C LEU A 297 18.89 5.04 28.96
N VAL A 298 17.70 4.46 28.94
CA VAL A 298 16.92 4.21 27.73
C VAL A 298 15.88 5.32 27.53
N GLY A 299 15.80 5.83 26.30
CA GLY A 299 14.75 6.78 25.91
C GLY A 299 14.10 6.44 24.59
N LEU A 300 13.01 7.14 24.32
CA LEU A 300 12.25 7.03 23.09
C LEU A 300 12.55 8.24 22.20
N VAL A 301 12.86 7.94 20.94
CA VAL A 301 13.08 8.97 19.91
C VAL A 301 12.19 8.70 18.74
N GLU A 302 11.49 9.74 18.32
CA GLU A 302 10.74 9.75 17.08
C GLU A 302 11.59 10.35 15.96
N PHE A 303 11.54 9.77 14.76
CA PHE A 303 12.31 10.25 13.62
C PHE A 303 11.60 9.94 12.30
N THR A 304 12.04 10.57 11.22
CA THR A 304 11.37 10.54 9.91
C THR A 304 12.03 9.63 8.88
N GLY A 305 13.08 8.88 9.24
CA GLY A 305 13.84 8.00 8.35
C GLY A 305 15.35 7.98 8.64
N TRP A 306 16.14 7.32 7.79
CA TRP A 306 17.57 7.12 8.02
C TRP A 306 18.46 7.93 7.03
N VAL A 307 19.59 8.44 7.52
CA VAL A 307 20.64 9.12 6.76
C VAL A 307 21.89 8.26 6.77
N GLY A 308 22.38 7.91 5.57
CA GLY A 308 23.59 7.09 5.43
C GLY A 308 23.44 5.66 5.97
N GLY A 309 22.20 5.18 6.16
CA GLY A 309 21.90 3.82 6.60
C GLY A 309 21.91 3.59 8.12
N THR A 310 22.41 4.54 8.92
CA THR A 310 22.54 4.34 10.38
C THR A 310 22.13 5.52 11.24
N ARG A 311 21.98 6.73 10.70
CA ARG A 311 21.63 7.93 11.50
C ARG A 311 20.19 8.34 11.33
N MET A 312 19.53 8.77 12.41
CA MET A 312 18.14 9.25 12.37
C MET A 312 18.03 10.61 11.66
N ARG A 313 17.01 10.77 10.82
CA ARG A 313 16.63 12.02 10.14
C ARG A 313 15.58 12.75 10.97
N LEU A 314 15.88 14.01 11.34
CA LEU A 314 15.01 14.87 12.15
C LEU A 314 14.54 14.17 13.45
N PRO A 315 15.45 13.67 14.30
CA PRO A 315 15.07 13.02 15.54
C PRO A 315 14.44 14.02 16.52
N MET A 316 13.45 13.55 17.28
CA MET A 316 12.73 14.28 18.32
C MET A 316 12.67 13.41 19.58
N TRP A 317 13.13 13.95 20.71
CA TRP A 317 13.12 13.24 21.99
C TRP A 317 11.69 13.16 22.54
N ARG A 318 11.27 11.96 22.95
CA ARG A 318 9.94 11.72 23.53
C ARG A 318 9.97 11.50 25.05
N GLY A 319 11.14 11.25 25.63
CA GLY A 319 11.30 11.01 27.05
C GLY A 319 12.15 9.76 27.33
N LEU A 320 12.48 9.54 28.60
CA LEU A 320 12.96 8.24 29.05
C LEU A 320 11.87 7.18 28.84
N ALA A 321 12.27 5.98 28.44
CA ALA A 321 11.37 4.85 28.29
C ALA A 321 11.02 4.31 29.68
N ARG A 322 9.75 3.98 29.93
CA ARG A 322 9.37 3.19 31.10
C ARG A 322 9.55 1.71 30.77
N PHE A 323 9.58 0.87 31.80
CA PHE A 323 9.74 -0.57 31.62
C PHE A 323 8.68 -1.15 30.67
N GLU A 324 7.45 -0.66 30.73
CA GLU A 324 6.35 -1.11 29.88
C GLU A 324 6.46 -0.63 28.43
N ASP A 325 7.28 0.39 28.17
CA ASP A 325 7.55 0.93 26.84
C ASP A 325 8.71 0.19 26.15
N LEU A 326 9.39 -0.73 26.86
CA LEU A 326 10.51 -1.51 26.32
C LEU A 326 10.03 -2.66 25.44
N ASP A 327 10.63 -2.77 24.27
CA ASP A 327 10.33 -3.77 23.26
C ASP A 327 11.63 -4.27 22.66
N ASP A 328 12.01 -5.51 22.98
CA ASP A 328 13.28 -6.11 22.60
C ASP A 328 13.50 -6.15 21.08
N SER A 329 12.42 -6.15 20.30
CA SER A 329 12.50 -6.16 18.83
C SER A 329 13.05 -4.86 18.25
N GLN A 330 13.01 -3.74 19.01
CA GLN A 330 13.48 -2.44 18.55
C GLN A 330 14.97 -2.21 18.73
N TRP A 331 15.66 -3.10 19.45
CA TRP A 331 17.13 -3.06 19.58
C TRP A 331 17.84 -3.48 18.30
N ALA A 332 17.21 -4.30 17.46
CA ALA A 332 17.78 -4.78 16.21
C ALA A 332 18.13 -3.60 15.28
N VAL A 333 19.42 -3.38 15.00
CA VAL A 333 19.89 -2.42 14.00
C VAL A 333 19.14 -2.73 12.69
N PRO A 334 18.45 -1.76 12.04
CA PRO A 334 17.82 -2.05 10.77
C PRO A 334 18.92 -2.60 9.85
N PRO A 335 18.70 -3.72 9.14
CA PRO A 335 19.70 -4.22 8.21
C PRO A 335 20.06 -3.06 7.29
N VAL A 336 21.38 -2.84 7.09
CA VAL A 336 21.82 -2.03 5.96
C VAL A 336 21.12 -2.63 4.77
N VAL A 337 20.27 -1.86 4.09
CA VAL A 337 19.63 -2.30 2.84
C VAL A 337 20.72 -2.36 1.77
N THR A 338 21.58 -3.37 1.86
CA THR A 338 22.12 -4.02 0.70
C THR A 338 20.95 -4.74 0.06
N ALA A 339 20.70 -4.45 -1.22
CA ALA A 339 19.73 -5.20 -2.00
C ALA A 339 19.91 -6.69 -1.69
N PRO A 340 18.85 -7.42 -1.32
CA PRO A 340 18.99 -8.83 -1.07
C PRO A 340 19.53 -9.48 -2.35
N ALA A 341 20.59 -10.28 -2.22
CA ALA A 341 20.84 -11.31 -3.21
C ALA A 341 19.56 -12.14 -3.31
N PRO A 342 19.14 -12.57 -4.52
CA PRO A 342 17.92 -13.34 -4.68
C PRO A 342 17.99 -14.55 -3.74
N ALA A 343 17.07 -14.59 -2.78
CA ALA A 343 16.94 -15.74 -1.89
C ALA A 343 16.48 -16.93 -2.73
N PRO A 344 17.02 -18.15 -2.51
CA PRO A 344 16.44 -19.35 -3.09
C PRO A 344 14.99 -19.48 -2.60
N ALA A 345 14.12 -19.99 -3.48
CA ALA A 345 12.70 -20.17 -3.21
C ALA A 345 12.49 -20.92 -1.88
N PRO A 346 11.58 -20.45 -1.00
CA PRO A 346 11.28 -21.17 0.22
C PRO A 346 10.61 -22.50 -0.12
N ALA A 347 11.06 -23.57 0.54
CA ALA A 347 10.35 -24.84 0.55
C ALA A 347 8.95 -24.64 1.15
N ALA A 348 7.97 -25.38 0.62
CA ALA A 348 6.59 -25.32 1.06
C ALA A 348 6.47 -25.52 2.59
N PRO A 349 5.61 -24.77 3.28
CA PRO A 349 5.39 -24.95 4.71
C PRO A 349 4.75 -26.31 4.98
N GLU A 350 5.30 -27.02 5.96
CA GLU A 350 4.76 -28.27 6.49
C GLU A 350 3.42 -27.99 7.21
N PRO A 351 2.37 -28.82 7.02
CA PRO A 351 1.06 -28.54 7.57
C PRO A 351 1.05 -28.64 9.11
N ALA A 352 0.40 -27.66 9.75
CA ALA A 352 0.18 -27.64 11.19
C ALA A 352 -0.75 -28.79 11.64
N PRO A 353 -0.57 -29.30 12.88
CA PRO A 353 -1.42 -30.37 13.42
C PRO A 353 -2.87 -29.90 13.65
N PRO A 354 -3.86 -30.81 13.56
CA PRO A 354 -5.28 -30.46 13.72
C PRO A 354 -5.61 -30.14 15.20
N GLU A 355 -6.27 -29.01 15.44
CA GLU A 355 -6.87 -28.64 16.73
C GLU A 355 -8.27 -29.27 16.92
N PRO A 356 -8.71 -29.47 18.18
CA PRO A 356 -9.95 -30.17 18.49
C PRO A 356 -11.21 -29.33 18.21
N GLU A 357 -12.24 -30.05 17.78
CA GLU A 357 -13.54 -29.56 17.29
C GLU A 357 -14.36 -28.86 18.40
N LYS A 358 -14.85 -27.64 18.14
CA LYS A 358 -15.81 -26.92 19.01
C LYS A 358 -17.24 -27.05 18.48
N PRO A 359 -18.26 -27.11 19.35
CA PRO A 359 -19.64 -27.30 18.95
C PRO A 359 -20.22 -26.05 18.24
N PRO A 360 -21.21 -26.23 17.35
CA PRO A 360 -21.72 -25.15 16.50
C PRO A 360 -22.61 -24.16 17.27
N PRO A 361 -22.60 -22.86 16.91
CA PRO A 361 -23.49 -21.86 17.48
C PRO A 361 -24.92 -21.93 16.89
N PRO A 362 -25.93 -21.32 17.57
CA PRO A 362 -27.34 -21.37 17.17
C PRO A 362 -27.69 -20.50 15.95
N PRO A 363 -28.87 -20.72 15.31
CA PRO A 363 -29.14 -20.29 13.94
C PRO A 363 -29.79 -18.90 13.87
N GLU A 364 -28.98 -17.84 13.81
CA GLU A 364 -29.38 -16.54 13.27
C GLU A 364 -28.15 -15.82 12.65
N THR A 365 -27.48 -16.39 11.64
CA THR A 365 -26.41 -15.66 10.93
C THR A 365 -26.09 -16.27 9.56
N GLU A 366 -26.83 -15.95 8.49
CA GLU A 366 -26.47 -16.41 7.12
C GLU A 366 -25.95 -15.30 6.19
N ARG A 367 -25.71 -14.09 6.69
CA ARG A 367 -25.14 -12.98 5.88
C ARG A 367 -23.74 -12.55 6.30
N ARG A 368 -22.97 -13.45 6.91
CA ARG A 368 -21.58 -13.15 7.30
C ARG A 368 -20.65 -14.22 6.79
N LEU A 369 -19.48 -13.79 6.30
CA LEU A 369 -18.40 -14.71 6.00
C LEU A 369 -17.92 -15.35 7.29
N GLU A 370 -17.67 -16.65 7.24
CA GLU A 370 -17.16 -17.39 8.39
C GLU A 370 -15.77 -16.87 8.79
N GLN A 371 -15.56 -16.71 10.09
CA GLN A 371 -14.32 -16.16 10.63
C GLN A 371 -13.09 -16.98 10.18
N HIS A 372 -13.22 -18.30 10.08
CA HIS A 372 -12.15 -19.18 9.59
C HIS A 372 -11.85 -18.95 8.10
N PHE A 373 -12.87 -18.78 7.25
CA PHE A 373 -12.67 -18.44 5.84
C PHE A 373 -11.93 -17.12 5.68
N VAL A 374 -12.28 -16.10 6.48
CA VAL A 374 -11.60 -14.79 6.46
C VAL A 374 -10.10 -14.95 6.75
N TYR A 375 -9.73 -15.63 7.83
CA TYR A 375 -8.30 -15.81 8.17
C TYR A 375 -7.56 -16.64 7.12
N ASN A 376 -8.17 -17.72 6.64
CA ASN A 376 -7.55 -18.58 5.62
C ASN A 376 -7.32 -17.81 4.32
N SER A 377 -8.30 -17.02 3.90
CA SER A 377 -8.21 -16.17 2.70
C SER A 377 -7.07 -15.16 2.82
N LEU A 378 -6.99 -14.45 3.96
CA LEU A 378 -5.94 -13.47 4.19
C LEU A 378 -4.55 -14.09 4.26
N ASN A 379 -4.42 -15.28 4.86
CA ASN A 379 -3.14 -16.01 4.88
C ASN A 379 -2.70 -16.45 3.49
N THR A 380 -3.61 -16.96 2.66
CA THR A 380 -3.33 -17.32 1.26
C THR A 380 -2.93 -16.09 0.45
N ILE A 381 -3.66 -14.98 0.59
CA ILE A 381 -3.32 -13.71 -0.06
C ILE A 381 -1.94 -13.22 0.39
N ALA A 382 -1.67 -13.21 1.69
CA ALA A 382 -0.39 -12.78 2.26
C ALA A 382 0.78 -13.64 1.78
N ALA A 383 0.59 -14.95 1.65
CA ALA A 383 1.61 -15.86 1.11
C ALA A 383 1.95 -15.54 -0.36
N LEU A 384 0.95 -15.11 -1.15
CA LEU A 384 1.13 -14.75 -2.56
C LEU A 384 1.78 -13.38 -2.78
N ILE A 385 1.73 -12.46 -1.80
CA ILE A 385 2.30 -11.09 -1.96
C ILE A 385 3.76 -11.13 -2.43
N ARG A 386 4.53 -12.11 -1.96
CA ARG A 386 5.96 -12.23 -2.30
C ARG A 386 6.23 -12.99 -3.60
N THR A 387 5.36 -13.93 -3.98
CA THR A 387 5.60 -14.87 -5.09
C THR A 387 4.81 -14.54 -6.35
N ASP A 388 3.59 -14.03 -6.19
CA ASP A 388 2.71 -13.56 -7.26
C ASP A 388 1.86 -12.37 -6.76
N PRO A 389 2.45 -11.17 -6.69
CA PRO A 389 1.76 -9.98 -6.19
C PRO A 389 0.56 -9.56 -7.05
N LEU A 390 0.54 -9.93 -8.33
CA LEU A 390 -0.60 -9.65 -9.21
C LEU A 390 -1.79 -10.52 -8.79
N ARG A 391 -1.57 -11.82 -8.62
CA ARG A 391 -2.61 -12.73 -8.14
C ARG A 391 -3.05 -12.39 -6.71
N ALA A 392 -2.11 -12.04 -5.82
CA ALA A 392 -2.43 -11.59 -4.46
C ALA A 392 -3.37 -10.37 -4.47
N ARG A 393 -3.10 -9.40 -5.35
CA ARG A 393 -3.92 -8.20 -5.50
C ARG A 393 -5.30 -8.52 -6.06
N GLU A 394 -5.40 -9.39 -7.07
CA GLU A 394 -6.69 -9.85 -7.61
C GLU A 394 -7.55 -10.51 -6.53
N LEU A 395 -6.96 -11.41 -5.74
CA LEU A 395 -7.66 -12.10 -4.65
C LEU A 395 -8.05 -11.15 -3.52
N LEU A 396 -7.22 -10.14 -3.22
CA LEU A 396 -7.54 -9.12 -2.23
C LEU A 396 -8.75 -8.28 -2.64
N PHE A 397 -8.83 -7.86 -3.92
CA PHE A 397 -10.01 -7.17 -4.43
C PHE A 397 -11.25 -8.06 -4.44
N GLY A 398 -11.11 -9.32 -4.89
CA GLY A 398 -12.20 -10.29 -4.84
C GLY A 398 -12.70 -10.56 -3.42
N PHE A 399 -11.81 -10.59 -2.42
CA PHE A 399 -12.18 -10.72 -1.01
C PHE A 399 -12.91 -9.48 -0.48
N ALA A 400 -12.49 -8.27 -0.89
CA ALA A 400 -13.17 -7.03 -0.53
C ALA A 400 -14.56 -6.94 -1.17
N ASP A 401 -14.73 -7.39 -2.41
CA ASP A 401 -16.03 -7.50 -3.09
C ASP A 401 -16.95 -8.48 -2.37
N LEU A 402 -16.44 -9.68 -2.04
CA LEU A 402 -17.17 -10.70 -1.29
C LEU A 402 -17.67 -10.18 0.07
N SER A 403 -16.84 -9.41 0.78
CA SER A 403 -17.20 -8.79 2.07
C SER A 403 -18.30 -7.74 1.91
N ARG A 404 -18.21 -6.90 0.86
CA ARG A 404 -19.26 -5.91 0.56
C ARG A 404 -20.59 -6.54 0.19
N THR A 405 -20.59 -7.65 -0.54
CA THR A 405 -21.81 -8.38 -0.89
C THR A 405 -22.49 -8.95 0.35
N ALA A 406 -21.72 -9.47 1.31
CA ALA A 406 -22.26 -9.98 2.57
C ALA A 406 -22.96 -8.88 3.40
N ASP A 407 -22.44 -7.65 3.37
CA ASP A 407 -23.05 -6.48 4.02
C ASP A 407 -24.15 -5.79 3.19
N GLY A 408 -24.48 -6.35 2.02
CA GLY A 408 -25.42 -5.77 1.05
C GLY A 408 -26.91 -5.99 1.35
N PRO A 409 -27.80 -5.45 0.49
CA PRO A 409 -29.24 -5.64 0.61
C PRO A 409 -29.63 -7.14 0.49
N PRO A 410 -30.83 -7.54 0.99
CA PRO A 410 -31.29 -8.93 1.00
C PRO A 410 -31.51 -9.57 -0.39
N GLU A 411 -31.65 -8.73 -1.42
CA GLU A 411 -32.00 -9.13 -2.77
C GLU A 411 -30.85 -8.83 -3.72
N SER A 412 -30.58 -9.77 -4.63
CA SER A 412 -29.53 -9.71 -5.63
C SER A 412 -30.05 -10.22 -6.98
N THR A 413 -29.19 -10.24 -7.98
CA THR A 413 -29.45 -10.91 -9.25
C THR A 413 -28.48 -12.07 -9.43
N LEU A 414 -28.89 -13.07 -10.22
CA LEU A 414 -28.06 -14.25 -10.46
C LEU A 414 -26.71 -13.87 -11.09
N GLY A 415 -26.65 -12.83 -11.91
CA GLY A 415 -25.39 -12.29 -12.42
C GLY A 415 -24.43 -11.83 -11.32
N ARG A 416 -24.92 -11.08 -10.33
CA ARG A 416 -24.12 -10.59 -9.19
C ARG A 416 -23.72 -11.72 -8.23
N GLU A 417 -24.61 -12.69 -8.01
CA GLU A 417 -24.27 -13.88 -7.24
C GLU A 417 -23.18 -14.70 -7.93
N LEU A 418 -23.25 -14.87 -9.26
CA LEU A 418 -22.24 -15.60 -10.02
C LEU A 418 -20.87 -14.89 -10.03
N GLU A 419 -20.83 -13.56 -10.06
CA GLU A 419 -19.60 -12.79 -9.86
C GLU A 419 -19.00 -13.02 -8.47
N THR A 420 -19.85 -13.03 -7.44
CA THR A 420 -19.45 -13.30 -6.05
C THR A 420 -18.93 -14.72 -5.88
N VAL A 421 -19.58 -15.70 -6.50
CA VAL A 421 -19.14 -17.11 -6.55
C VAL A 421 -17.78 -17.24 -7.23
N ARG A 422 -17.54 -16.54 -8.35
CA ARG A 422 -16.23 -16.55 -9.03
C ARG A 422 -15.13 -15.99 -8.13
N ALA A 423 -15.40 -14.89 -7.42
CA ALA A 423 -14.46 -14.30 -6.48
C ALA A 423 -14.12 -15.27 -5.33
N TYR A 424 -15.13 -15.91 -4.73
CA TYR A 424 -14.96 -16.94 -3.71
C TYR A 424 -14.14 -18.13 -4.21
N LEU A 425 -14.50 -18.70 -5.36
CA LEU A 425 -13.81 -19.85 -5.95
C LEU A 425 -12.36 -19.52 -6.35
N ALA A 426 -12.08 -18.29 -6.76
CA ALA A 426 -10.71 -17.86 -7.05
C ALA A 426 -9.82 -17.89 -5.79
N ILE A 427 -10.36 -17.49 -4.63
CA ILE A 427 -9.67 -17.54 -3.33
C ILE A 427 -9.45 -19.00 -2.90
N GLU A 428 -10.50 -19.82 -3.00
CA GLU A 428 -10.42 -21.24 -2.63
C GLU A 428 -9.47 -22.02 -3.56
N GLN A 429 -9.44 -21.72 -4.85
CA GLN A 429 -8.47 -22.33 -5.78
C GLN A 429 -7.03 -21.90 -5.47
N ALA A 430 -6.81 -20.65 -5.05
CA ALA A 430 -5.49 -20.22 -4.60
C ALA A 430 -5.05 -20.93 -3.30
N ARG A 431 -6.00 -21.27 -2.43
CA ARG A 431 -5.77 -22.02 -1.18
C ARG A 431 -5.47 -23.49 -1.43
N PHE A 432 -6.29 -24.15 -2.26
CA PHE A 432 -6.19 -25.59 -2.50
C PHE A 432 -5.26 -25.96 -3.66
N GLY A 433 -4.86 -25.01 -4.49
CA GLY A 433 -4.05 -25.25 -5.69
C GLY A 433 -4.72 -26.28 -6.59
N ALA A 434 -3.94 -27.26 -7.06
CA ALA A 434 -4.42 -28.31 -7.95
C ALA A 434 -5.50 -29.24 -7.34
N ARG A 435 -5.78 -29.16 -6.03
CA ARG A 435 -6.80 -29.99 -5.36
C ARG A 435 -8.23 -29.50 -5.58
N LEU A 436 -8.45 -28.29 -6.09
CA LEU A 436 -9.79 -27.80 -6.42
C LEU A 436 -9.88 -27.52 -7.92
N GLY A 437 -10.52 -28.43 -8.65
CA GLY A 437 -10.99 -28.18 -10.01
C GLY A 437 -12.36 -27.52 -9.99
N VAL A 438 -12.63 -26.61 -10.92
CA VAL A 438 -13.95 -25.98 -11.07
C VAL A 438 -14.38 -26.04 -12.53
N THR A 439 -15.60 -26.53 -12.77
CA THR A 439 -16.29 -26.44 -14.07
C THR A 439 -17.55 -25.60 -13.90
N THR A 440 -17.81 -24.71 -14.86
CA THR A 440 -18.95 -23.80 -14.78
C THR A 440 -19.66 -23.71 -16.13
N GLU A 441 -20.94 -24.03 -16.14
CA GLU A 441 -21.82 -23.97 -17.31
C GLU A 441 -23.00 -23.05 -17.00
N VAL A 442 -23.04 -21.88 -17.62
CA VAL A 442 -24.12 -20.89 -17.40
C VAL A 442 -24.79 -20.57 -18.72
N GLU A 443 -26.10 -20.82 -18.80
CA GLU A 443 -26.91 -20.41 -19.94
C GLU A 443 -27.00 -18.88 -20.04
N GLN A 444 -26.92 -18.32 -21.25
CA GLN A 444 -26.97 -16.88 -21.46
C GLN A 444 -28.35 -16.29 -21.12
N GLY A 445 -28.37 -15.08 -20.57
CA GLY A 445 -29.60 -14.34 -20.29
C GLY A 445 -30.26 -14.68 -18.96
N VAL A 446 -29.60 -15.44 -18.10
CA VAL A 446 -30.06 -15.74 -16.72
C VAL A 446 -29.61 -14.68 -15.71
N GLU A 447 -28.74 -13.75 -16.11
CA GLU A 447 -28.14 -12.73 -15.24
C GLU A 447 -29.15 -11.83 -14.52
N PRO A 448 -30.30 -11.45 -15.10
CA PRO A 448 -31.29 -10.61 -14.44
C PRO A 448 -32.20 -11.33 -13.44
N VAL A 449 -32.13 -12.67 -13.34
CA VAL A 449 -33.04 -13.46 -12.49
C VAL A 449 -32.83 -13.06 -11.02
N PRO A 450 -33.90 -12.69 -10.28
CA PRO A 450 -33.78 -12.29 -8.88
C PRO A 450 -33.45 -13.51 -7.99
N VAL A 451 -32.59 -13.30 -7.02
CA VAL A 451 -32.13 -14.33 -6.08
C VAL A 451 -31.80 -13.70 -4.73
N PRO A 452 -32.04 -14.39 -3.59
CA PRO A 452 -31.58 -13.89 -2.30
C PRO A 452 -30.06 -13.76 -2.28
N THR A 453 -29.57 -12.67 -1.71
CA THR A 453 -28.13 -12.41 -1.58
C THR A 453 -27.44 -13.56 -0.84
N MET A 454 -26.33 -14.04 -1.38
CA MET A 454 -25.53 -15.18 -0.94
C MET A 454 -26.19 -16.56 -1.05
N ALA A 455 -27.35 -16.72 -1.70
CA ALA A 455 -27.99 -18.04 -1.82
C ALA A 455 -27.12 -19.02 -2.62
N VAL A 456 -26.65 -18.60 -3.80
CA VAL A 456 -25.80 -19.45 -4.66
C VAL A 456 -24.42 -19.62 -4.04
N LEU A 457 -23.86 -18.54 -3.46
CA LEU A 457 -22.59 -18.61 -2.76
C LEU A 457 -22.61 -19.62 -1.61
N SER A 458 -23.68 -19.64 -0.81
CA SER A 458 -23.82 -20.57 0.31
C SER A 458 -23.84 -22.03 -0.17
N MET A 459 -24.56 -22.33 -1.26
CA MET A 459 -24.55 -23.67 -1.87
C MET A 459 -23.13 -24.08 -2.30
N VAL A 460 -22.40 -23.16 -2.94
CA VAL A 460 -21.02 -23.41 -3.41
C VAL A 460 -20.07 -23.59 -2.23
N ARG A 461 -20.18 -22.77 -1.19
CA ARG A 461 -19.36 -22.87 0.03
C ARG A 461 -19.55 -24.23 0.70
N ASP A 462 -20.80 -24.60 0.92
CA ASP A 462 -21.16 -25.88 1.53
C ASP A 462 -20.62 -27.08 0.73
N ALA A 463 -20.69 -27.00 -0.60
CA ALA A 463 -20.17 -28.03 -1.48
C ALA A 463 -18.65 -28.16 -1.39
N VAL A 464 -17.91 -27.04 -1.28
CA VAL A 464 -16.46 -27.06 -1.05
C VAL A 464 -16.12 -27.63 0.32
N GLN A 465 -16.78 -27.14 1.37
CA GLN A 465 -16.48 -27.51 2.76
C GLN A 465 -16.79 -28.98 3.06
N ARG A 466 -17.88 -29.53 2.50
CA ARG A 466 -18.28 -30.93 2.72
C ARG A 466 -17.70 -31.89 1.70
N GLY A 467 -17.57 -31.47 0.44
CA GLY A 467 -17.23 -32.33 -0.69
C GLY A 467 -15.75 -32.32 -1.08
N ILE A 468 -15.03 -31.24 -0.85
CA ILE A 468 -13.64 -31.05 -1.31
C ILE A 468 -12.66 -31.00 -0.15
N GLU A 469 -12.92 -30.16 0.86
CA GLU A 469 -11.99 -29.90 1.96
C GLU A 469 -11.54 -31.16 2.72
N PRO A 470 -12.42 -32.14 3.05
CA PRO A 470 -12.01 -33.35 3.78
C PRO A 470 -11.20 -34.34 2.93
N ARG A 471 -11.21 -34.22 1.59
CA ARG A 471 -10.59 -35.19 0.68
C ARG A 471 -9.15 -34.81 0.40
N ARG A 472 -8.18 -35.65 0.80
CA ARG A 472 -6.75 -35.42 0.55
C ARG A 472 -6.41 -35.22 -0.93
N GLU A 473 -7.06 -35.96 -1.82
CA GLU A 473 -6.87 -35.85 -3.28
C GLU A 473 -7.53 -34.61 -3.89
N GLY A 474 -8.41 -33.93 -3.13
CA GLY A 474 -9.22 -32.84 -3.66
C GLY A 474 -10.43 -33.35 -4.46
N GLY A 475 -10.90 -32.53 -5.41
CA GLY A 475 -12.00 -32.88 -6.29
C GLY A 475 -12.39 -31.76 -7.26
N VAL A 476 -13.43 -32.03 -8.06
CA VAL A 476 -14.01 -31.07 -9.00
C VAL A 476 -15.35 -30.59 -8.48
N LEU A 477 -15.54 -29.27 -8.45
CA LEU A 477 -16.83 -28.62 -8.23
C LEU A 477 -17.43 -28.23 -9.58
N ALA A 478 -18.63 -28.74 -9.87
CA ALA A 478 -19.40 -28.40 -11.05
C ALA A 478 -20.55 -27.48 -10.66
N LEU A 479 -20.62 -26.31 -11.28
CA LEU A 479 -21.73 -25.36 -11.17
C LEU A 479 -22.44 -25.28 -12.53
N SER A 480 -23.73 -25.62 -12.59
CA SER A 480 -24.54 -25.43 -13.78
C SER A 480 -25.77 -24.57 -13.52
N VAL A 481 -26.04 -23.64 -14.41
CA VAL A 481 -27.21 -22.74 -14.36
C VAL A 481 -27.94 -22.79 -15.69
N ARG A 482 -29.20 -23.23 -15.67
CA ARG A 482 -30.02 -23.43 -16.87
C ARG A 482 -31.44 -22.89 -16.67
N ARG A 483 -32.12 -22.53 -17.75
CA ARG A 483 -33.55 -22.25 -17.73
C ARG A 483 -34.33 -23.55 -17.77
N VAL A 484 -35.40 -23.60 -16.99
CA VAL A 484 -36.34 -24.73 -16.91
C VAL A 484 -37.77 -24.18 -16.96
N ASP A 485 -38.76 -25.03 -17.21
CA ASP A 485 -40.17 -24.61 -17.32
C ASP A 485 -40.68 -23.84 -16.08
N ALA A 486 -40.07 -24.09 -14.91
CA ALA A 486 -40.39 -23.44 -13.63
C ALA A 486 -39.55 -22.19 -13.30
N GLY A 487 -38.65 -21.76 -14.19
CA GLY A 487 -37.79 -20.59 -14.01
C GLY A 487 -36.32 -20.84 -14.33
N CYS A 488 -35.41 -20.65 -13.37
CA CYS A 488 -33.99 -20.91 -13.53
C CYS A 488 -33.49 -21.91 -12.47
N GLU A 489 -32.84 -22.97 -12.90
CA GLU A 489 -32.27 -24.00 -12.02
C GLU A 489 -30.76 -23.77 -11.87
N VAL A 490 -30.31 -23.72 -10.62
CA VAL A 490 -28.90 -23.69 -10.22
C VAL A 490 -28.56 -25.03 -9.57
N VAL A 491 -27.57 -25.71 -10.11
CA VAL A 491 -27.10 -27.01 -9.60
C VAL A 491 -25.62 -26.91 -9.24
N VAL A 492 -25.28 -27.34 -8.03
CA VAL A 492 -23.89 -27.42 -7.53
C VAL A 492 -23.59 -28.85 -7.12
N THR A 493 -22.53 -29.42 -7.68
CA THR A 493 -22.06 -30.77 -7.33
C THR A 493 -20.58 -30.70 -6.97
N ALA A 494 -20.18 -31.24 -5.82
CA ALA A 494 -18.77 -31.37 -5.44
C ALA A 494 -18.38 -32.85 -5.36
N ALA A 495 -17.38 -33.25 -6.16
CA ALA A 495 -16.94 -34.64 -6.26
C ALA A 495 -18.11 -35.62 -6.52
N ALA A 496 -18.04 -36.87 -6.04
CA ALA A 496 -19.11 -37.86 -6.15
C ALA A 496 -20.26 -37.65 -5.13
N GLY A 497 -20.48 -36.41 -4.68
CA GLY A 497 -21.56 -36.05 -3.74
C GLY A 497 -22.91 -35.85 -4.43
N GLU A 498 -23.99 -35.82 -3.64
CA GLU A 498 -25.33 -35.49 -4.15
C GLU A 498 -25.39 -34.03 -4.64
N PRO A 499 -26.08 -33.74 -5.76
CA PRO A 499 -26.21 -32.39 -6.28
C PRO A 499 -27.11 -31.54 -5.39
N ALA A 500 -26.66 -30.34 -5.03
CA ALA A 500 -27.50 -29.31 -4.43
C ALA A 500 -28.24 -28.56 -5.54
N VAL A 501 -29.57 -28.48 -5.46
CA VAL A 501 -30.43 -27.87 -6.48
C VAL A 501 -31.21 -26.71 -5.88
N LEU A 502 -31.19 -25.56 -6.55
CA LEU A 502 -31.99 -24.38 -6.23
C LEU A 502 -32.76 -23.94 -7.48
N VAL A 503 -34.09 -23.91 -7.39
CA VAL A 503 -34.97 -23.45 -8.47
C VAL A 503 -35.48 -22.05 -8.13
N LEU A 504 -35.13 -21.08 -8.97
CA LEU A 504 -35.51 -19.68 -8.86
C LEU A 504 -36.69 -19.40 -9.80
N PRO A 505 -37.77 -18.76 -9.32
CA PRO A 505 -38.87 -18.37 -10.18
C PRO A 505 -38.42 -17.28 -11.17
N THR A 506 -38.83 -17.39 -12.43
CA THR A 506 -38.84 -16.23 -13.34
C THR A 506 -39.99 -15.33 -12.93
N GLY A 507 -39.68 -14.15 -12.39
CA GLY A 507 -40.66 -13.14 -11.99
C GLY A 507 -41.51 -12.63 -13.15
#